data_AF-A0A661PQC3-F1
#
_entry.id   AF-A0A661PQC3-F1
#
_cell.length_a   1.000
_cell.length_b   1.000
_cell.length_c   1.000
_cell.angle_alpha   90.00
_cell.angle_beta   90.00
_cell.angle_gamma   90.00
#
_symmetry.space_group_name_H-M   'P 1'
#
loop_
_entity.id
_entity.type
_entity.pdbx_description
1 polymer ?
#
loop_
_entity_poly.entity_id
_entity_poly.type
_entity_poly.pdbx_seq_one_letter_code
_entity_poly.pdbx_strand_id
1 'polypeptide(L)'
;MTVFSGNLAKMLTELADPVSYRLPVGTVLVPLNQSIGRRLTITFDGRINCVACGRLTKKSFQQGYCFPCVRKLAACDICIVQPEKCHYAAGTCREPSWGEEHCLRDHYVYLANTSGVKVGITRLPQVPTRWIDQGAVQALPLYRVSERLLSGLLEVRLKKELSDRTDWRRLLRGDPPRIDLPAL
;
A
#
# COMPACT_ATOMS: atom_id res chain seq x y z
N MET A 1 3.37 30.31 -13.26
CA MET A 1 2.72 29.27 -12.43
C MET A 1 3.07 27.94 -13.06
N THR A 2 3.79 27.04 -12.37
CA THR A 2 4.22 25.76 -12.96
C THR A 2 3.03 24.83 -13.06
N VAL A 3 2.72 24.34 -14.25
CA VAL A 3 1.60 23.42 -14.51
C VAL A 3 2.17 22.08 -14.98
N PHE A 4 1.74 21.00 -14.36
CA PHE A 4 2.04 19.63 -14.77
C PHE A 4 0.76 18.94 -15.20
N SER A 5 0.84 18.08 -16.22
CA SER A 5 -0.31 17.34 -16.75
C SER A 5 0.10 15.92 -17.12
N GLY A 6 -0.76 14.96 -16.82
CA GLY A 6 -0.55 13.54 -17.09
C GLY A 6 -1.21 12.65 -16.06
N ASN A 7 -1.12 11.33 -16.29
CA ASN A 7 -1.66 10.34 -15.36
C ASN A 7 -0.91 10.42 -14.02
N LEU A 8 -1.66 10.43 -12.93
CA LEU A 8 -1.09 10.26 -11.59
C LEU A 8 -0.78 8.78 -11.36
N ALA A 9 0.35 8.51 -10.70
CA ALA A 9 0.68 7.18 -10.20
C ALA A 9 0.88 7.21 -8.68
N LYS A 10 1.10 6.03 -8.08
CA LYS A 10 1.41 5.93 -6.64
C LYS A 10 2.57 6.87 -6.31
N MET A 11 2.36 7.69 -5.29
CA MET A 11 3.38 8.60 -4.77
C MET A 11 4.62 7.80 -4.34
N LEU A 12 5.79 8.27 -4.74
CA LEU A 12 7.06 7.67 -4.35
C LEU A 12 7.51 8.27 -3.02
N THR A 13 7.86 7.41 -2.09
CA THR A 13 8.32 7.77 -0.75
C THR A 13 9.74 7.26 -0.53
N GLU A 14 10.57 8.10 0.08
CA GLU A 14 11.95 7.79 0.43
C GLU A 14 12.20 8.19 1.88
N LEU A 15 12.85 7.29 2.63
CA LEU A 15 13.19 7.54 4.02
C LEU A 15 14.26 8.64 4.08
N ALA A 16 13.86 9.79 4.60
CA ALA A 16 14.69 10.96 4.84
C ALA A 16 14.14 11.68 6.08
N ASP A 17 14.80 12.74 6.53
CA ASP A 17 14.35 13.57 7.64
C ASP A 17 14.23 15.05 7.19
N PRO A 18 13.01 15.55 6.87
CA PRO A 18 11.73 14.82 6.83
C PRO A 18 11.63 13.86 5.63
N VAL A 19 10.69 12.91 5.68
CA VAL A 19 10.43 11.95 4.59
C VAL A 19 10.23 12.67 3.25
N SER A 20 10.88 12.17 2.20
CA SER A 20 10.80 12.74 0.86
C SER A 20 9.65 12.13 0.06
N TYR A 21 8.76 12.99 -0.44
CA TYR A 21 7.57 12.64 -1.23
C TYR A 21 7.69 13.20 -2.64
N ARG A 22 7.48 12.33 -3.62
CA ARG A 22 7.46 12.71 -5.04
C ARG A 22 6.20 12.16 -5.71
N LEU A 23 5.47 13.03 -6.41
CA LEU A 23 4.26 12.67 -7.14
C LEU A 23 4.58 12.50 -8.63
N PRO A 24 4.46 11.28 -9.17
CA PRO A 24 4.51 11.08 -10.62
C PRO A 24 3.28 11.71 -11.29
N VAL A 25 3.52 12.57 -12.29
CA VAL A 25 2.51 13.21 -13.14
C VAL A 25 2.93 13.02 -14.59
N GLY A 26 2.37 12.03 -15.27
CA GLY A 26 2.84 11.61 -16.59
C GLY A 26 4.30 11.14 -16.54
N THR A 27 5.18 11.84 -17.24
CA THR A 27 6.63 11.58 -17.23
C THR A 27 7.41 12.41 -16.22
N VAL A 28 6.74 13.33 -15.51
CA VAL A 28 7.37 14.24 -14.56
C VAL A 28 7.26 13.69 -13.15
N LEU A 29 8.33 13.81 -12.37
CA LEU A 29 8.34 13.46 -10.95
C LEU A 29 8.38 14.73 -10.11
N VAL A 30 7.24 15.14 -9.56
CA VAL A 30 7.08 16.43 -8.87
C VAL A 30 7.47 16.28 -7.38
N PRO A 31 8.49 17.02 -6.87
CA PRO A 31 8.81 17.01 -5.44
C PRO A 31 7.73 17.73 -4.63
N LEU A 32 7.01 16.99 -3.78
CA LEU A 32 5.86 17.53 -3.04
C LEU A 32 6.24 18.26 -1.75
N ASN A 33 7.35 17.90 -1.11
CA ASN A 33 7.78 18.54 0.15
C ASN A 33 7.87 20.07 0.04
N GLN A 34 8.36 20.57 -1.09
CA GLN A 34 8.51 22.01 -1.36
C GLN A 34 7.17 22.75 -1.53
N SER A 35 6.09 21.99 -1.69
CA SER A 35 4.72 22.50 -1.84
C SER A 35 3.97 22.62 -0.51
N ILE A 36 4.56 22.15 0.61
CA ILE A 36 3.96 22.27 1.94
C ILE A 36 3.78 23.76 2.27
N GLY A 37 2.61 24.13 2.79
CA GLY A 37 2.24 25.52 3.08
C GLY A 37 1.84 26.35 1.86
N ARG A 38 1.88 25.78 0.64
CA ARG A 38 1.46 26.45 -0.59
C ARG A 38 0.07 25.99 -1.04
N ARG A 39 -0.63 26.85 -1.78
CA ARG A 39 -1.90 26.49 -2.43
C ARG A 39 -1.62 25.68 -3.70
N LEU A 40 -2.17 24.47 -3.76
CA LEU A 40 -2.17 23.63 -4.94
C LEU A 40 -3.54 23.63 -5.60
N THR A 41 -3.57 23.62 -6.93
CA THR A 41 -4.79 23.43 -7.72
C THR A 41 -4.65 22.11 -8.46
N ILE A 42 -5.63 21.21 -8.28
CA ILE A 42 -5.71 19.93 -8.98
C ILE A 42 -6.96 19.98 -9.85
N THR A 43 -6.78 19.83 -11.16
CA THR A 43 -7.87 19.81 -12.13
C THR A 43 -7.94 18.43 -12.77
N PHE A 44 -9.11 17.80 -12.71
CA PHE A 44 -9.35 16.56 -13.43
C PHE A 44 -9.65 16.86 -14.90
N ASP A 45 -8.88 16.28 -15.81
CA ASP A 45 -8.99 16.49 -17.26
C ASP A 45 -10.07 15.62 -17.93
N GLY A 46 -10.82 14.85 -17.14
CA GLY A 46 -11.86 13.93 -17.63
C GLY A 46 -11.34 12.57 -18.08
N ARG A 47 -10.04 12.27 -17.93
CA ARG A 47 -9.42 11.03 -18.41
C ARG A 47 -9.00 10.13 -17.26
N ILE A 48 -9.39 8.87 -17.35
CA ILE A 48 -8.91 7.80 -16.48
C ILE A 48 -8.26 6.76 -17.37
N ASN A 49 -6.97 6.51 -17.17
CA ASN A 49 -6.23 5.50 -17.91
C ASN A 49 -5.94 4.30 -17.01
N CYS A 50 -6.15 3.09 -17.53
CA CYS A 50 -5.84 1.87 -16.80
C CYS A 50 -4.35 1.79 -16.47
N VAL A 51 -3.99 1.57 -15.21
CA VAL A 51 -2.59 1.45 -14.77
C VAL A 51 -1.85 0.25 -15.37
N ALA A 52 -2.59 -0.78 -15.81
CA ALA A 52 -1.98 -1.97 -16.42
C ALA A 52 -1.86 -1.88 -17.94
N CYS A 53 -2.89 -1.37 -18.64
CA CYS A 53 -2.95 -1.41 -20.10
C CYS A 53 -3.06 -0.05 -20.79
N GLY A 54 -3.06 1.05 -20.03
CA GLY A 54 -3.16 2.42 -20.55
C GLY A 54 -4.52 2.80 -21.14
N ARG A 55 -5.46 1.84 -21.30
CA ARG A 55 -6.78 2.06 -21.90
C ARG A 55 -7.55 3.17 -21.17
N LEU A 56 -8.07 4.13 -21.94
CA LEU A 56 -9.03 5.12 -21.45
C LEU A 56 -10.32 4.44 -20.99
N THR A 57 -10.79 4.79 -19.79
CA THR A 57 -12.00 4.23 -19.20
C THR A 57 -12.80 5.32 -18.50
N LYS A 58 -14.11 5.09 -18.35
CA LYS A 58 -15.01 5.99 -17.63
C LYS A 58 -14.97 5.79 -16.11
N LYS A 59 -14.44 4.64 -15.65
CA LYS A 59 -14.42 4.26 -14.23
C LYS A 59 -13.10 3.55 -13.89
N SER A 60 -12.57 3.84 -12.71
CA SER A 60 -11.43 3.14 -12.14
C SER A 60 -11.90 2.05 -11.18
N PHE A 61 -11.27 0.89 -11.23
CA PHE A 61 -11.49 -0.23 -10.33
C PHE A 61 -10.18 -0.55 -9.59
N GLN A 62 -10.28 -0.97 -8.33
CA GLN A 62 -9.14 -1.45 -7.52
C GLN A 62 -7.84 -0.65 -7.69
N GLN A 63 -7.88 0.66 -7.41
CA GLN A 63 -6.70 1.54 -7.46
C GLN A 63 -6.12 1.80 -8.87
N GLY A 64 -6.90 1.68 -9.95
CA GLY A 64 -6.47 2.19 -11.27
C GLY A 64 -6.76 1.31 -12.47
N TYR A 65 -7.42 0.17 -12.32
CA TYR A 65 -7.65 -0.76 -13.41
C TYR A 65 -8.96 -0.46 -14.17
N CYS A 66 -9.00 -0.80 -15.46
CA CYS A 66 -10.25 -0.86 -16.21
C CYS A 66 -10.98 -2.20 -15.97
N PHE A 67 -12.27 -2.25 -16.30
CA PHE A 67 -13.10 -3.44 -16.07
C PHE A 67 -12.55 -4.76 -16.70
N PRO A 68 -12.02 -4.77 -17.93
CA PRO A 68 -11.37 -5.97 -18.47
C PRO A 68 -10.17 -6.44 -17.65
N CYS A 69 -9.31 -5.51 -17.20
CA CYS A 69 -8.12 -5.85 -16.42
C CYS A 69 -8.47 -6.37 -15.03
N VAL A 70 -9.45 -5.76 -14.34
CA VAL A 70 -9.85 -6.21 -12.99
C VAL A 70 -10.46 -7.63 -13.00
N ARG A 71 -11.08 -8.02 -14.12
CA ARG A 71 -11.62 -9.38 -14.31
C ARG A 71 -10.56 -10.41 -14.71
N LYS A 72 -9.48 -9.99 -15.35
CA LYS A 72 -8.46 -10.89 -15.92
C LYS A 72 -7.25 -11.08 -15.01
N LEU A 73 -6.72 -10.00 -14.45
CA LEU A 73 -5.41 -10.01 -13.79
C LEU A 73 -5.48 -10.58 -12.37
N ALA A 74 -4.50 -11.39 -11.99
CA ALA A 74 -4.33 -11.93 -10.63
C ALA A 74 -3.96 -10.83 -9.62
N ALA A 75 -3.29 -9.76 -10.06
CA ALA A 75 -3.02 -8.56 -9.26
C ALA A 75 -4.29 -7.85 -8.75
N CYS A 76 -5.46 -8.21 -9.30
CA CYS A 76 -6.77 -7.69 -8.95
C CYS A 76 -7.60 -8.67 -8.09
N ASP A 77 -7.03 -9.81 -7.69
CA ASP A 77 -7.76 -10.80 -6.91
C ASP A 77 -7.94 -10.39 -5.45
N ILE A 78 -8.99 -10.92 -4.82
CA ILE A 78 -9.28 -10.66 -3.41
C ILE A 78 -8.10 -11.04 -2.50
N CYS A 79 -7.30 -12.05 -2.89
CA CYS A 79 -6.11 -12.48 -2.16
C CYS A 79 -5.00 -11.42 -2.08
N ILE A 80 -5.07 -10.37 -2.89
CA ILE A 80 -4.18 -9.21 -2.80
C ILE A 80 -4.57 -8.33 -1.61
N VAL A 81 -5.84 -8.28 -1.24
CA VAL A 81 -6.35 -7.55 -0.08
C VAL A 81 -6.46 -8.44 1.16
N GLN A 82 -6.78 -9.72 0.96
CA GLN A 82 -7.00 -10.75 1.98
C GLN A 82 -6.09 -11.96 1.74
N PRO A 83 -4.79 -11.87 2.11
CA PRO A 83 -3.79 -12.89 1.80
C PRO A 83 -4.09 -14.28 2.35
N GLU A 84 -4.88 -14.37 3.41
CA GLU A 84 -5.39 -15.62 3.97
C GLU A 84 -6.30 -16.40 2.99
N LYS A 85 -6.80 -15.75 1.93
CA LYS A 85 -7.61 -16.36 0.86
C LYS A 85 -6.81 -16.57 -0.42
N CYS A 86 -5.55 -17.00 -0.31
CA CYS A 86 -4.64 -17.14 -1.45
C CYS A 86 -5.20 -18.07 -2.55
N HIS A 87 -5.54 -17.51 -3.71
CA HIS A 87 -6.00 -18.29 -4.86
C HIS A 87 -4.92 -19.22 -5.44
N TYR A 88 -3.65 -18.85 -5.35
CA TYR A 88 -2.55 -19.72 -5.83
C TYR A 88 -2.48 -21.01 -5.02
N ALA A 89 -2.49 -20.91 -3.69
CA ALA A 89 -2.54 -22.07 -2.81
C ALA A 89 -3.81 -22.91 -3.00
N ALA A 90 -4.93 -22.27 -3.35
CA ALA A 90 -6.19 -22.95 -3.67
C ALA A 90 -6.24 -23.56 -5.08
N GLY A 91 -5.21 -23.38 -5.92
CA GLY A 91 -5.20 -23.85 -7.31
C GLY A 91 -6.14 -23.09 -8.26
N THR A 92 -6.64 -21.91 -7.87
CA THR A 92 -7.63 -21.12 -8.62
C THR A 92 -7.09 -19.77 -9.12
N CYS A 93 -5.78 -19.54 -9.02
CA CYS A 93 -5.16 -18.31 -9.50
C CYS A 93 -5.39 -18.14 -11.01
N ARG A 94 -5.82 -16.94 -11.41
CA ARG A 94 -6.04 -16.59 -12.82
C ARG A 94 -4.75 -16.60 -13.65
N GLU A 95 -3.62 -16.34 -12.99
CA GLU A 95 -2.28 -16.31 -13.58
C GLU A 95 -1.30 -17.06 -12.65
N PRO A 96 -1.16 -18.40 -12.79
CA PRO A 96 -0.32 -19.21 -11.89
C PRO A 96 1.15 -18.75 -11.82
N SER A 97 1.77 -18.43 -12.96
CA SER A 97 3.15 -17.91 -13.00
C SER A 97 3.30 -16.59 -12.24
N TRP A 98 2.31 -15.71 -12.33
CA TRP A 98 2.27 -14.48 -11.52
C TRP A 98 2.20 -14.82 -10.02
N GLY A 99 1.41 -15.83 -9.66
CA GLY A 99 1.30 -16.35 -8.29
C GLY A 99 2.63 -16.87 -7.75
N GLU A 100 3.42 -17.59 -8.54
CA GLU A 100 4.76 -18.03 -8.12
C GLU A 100 5.66 -16.85 -7.77
N GLU A 101 5.70 -15.83 -8.62
CA GLU A 101 6.53 -14.64 -8.42
C GLU A 101 6.08 -13.73 -7.27
N HIS A 102 4.77 -13.71 -6.97
CA HIS A 102 4.17 -12.73 -6.05
C HIS A 102 3.68 -13.31 -4.73
N CYS A 103 3.22 -14.55 -4.73
CA CYS A 103 2.76 -15.25 -3.53
C CYS A 103 3.92 -15.98 -2.84
N LEU A 104 4.81 -16.64 -3.59
CA LEU A 104 5.90 -17.46 -3.04
C LEU A 104 7.20 -16.66 -2.86
N ARG A 105 7.10 -15.59 -2.07
CA ARG A 105 8.23 -14.73 -1.75
C ARG A 105 8.16 -14.27 -0.31
N ASP A 106 9.28 -13.75 0.19
CA ASP A 106 9.36 -13.26 1.55
C ASP A 106 8.38 -12.11 1.84
N HIS A 107 7.61 -12.33 2.89
CA HIS A 107 6.72 -11.35 3.50
C HIS A 107 7.08 -11.17 4.98
N TYR A 108 6.89 -9.95 5.46
CA TYR A 108 7.02 -9.61 6.87
C TYR A 108 5.66 -9.35 7.47
N VAL A 109 5.45 -9.88 8.67
CA VAL A 109 4.39 -9.50 9.58
C VAL A 109 5.01 -8.59 10.64
N TYR A 110 4.40 -7.43 10.89
CA TYR A 110 4.94 -6.42 11.81
C TYR A 110 3.84 -5.79 12.65
N LEU A 111 4.24 -5.21 13.78
CA LEU A 111 3.44 -4.21 14.50
C LEU A 111 3.81 -2.82 14.01
N ALA A 112 2.82 -1.95 13.89
CA ALA A 112 3.03 -0.54 13.65
C ALA A 112 2.19 0.30 14.61
N ASN A 113 2.80 1.36 15.16
CA ASN A 113 2.11 2.40 15.91
C ASN A 113 1.84 3.58 14.96
N THR A 114 0.57 3.79 14.57
CA THR A 114 0.16 4.89 13.69
C THR A 114 -0.82 5.84 14.39
N SER A 115 -2.01 5.38 14.71
CA SER A 115 -3.02 6.07 15.55
C SER A 115 -3.39 5.21 16.78
N GLY A 116 -2.56 4.18 17.00
CA GLY A 116 -2.82 2.96 17.73
C GLY A 116 -1.99 1.83 17.12
N VAL A 117 -1.86 0.73 17.87
CA VAL A 117 -1.13 -0.46 17.42
C VAL A 117 -1.98 -1.20 16.38
N LYS A 118 -1.33 -1.61 15.29
CA LYS A 118 -1.93 -2.52 14.31
C LYS A 118 -0.93 -3.57 13.87
N VAL A 119 -1.48 -4.70 13.43
CA VAL A 119 -0.74 -5.72 12.71
C VAL A 119 -0.77 -5.39 11.23
N GLY A 120 0.38 -5.38 10.58
CA GLY A 120 0.50 -5.17 9.16
C GLY A 120 1.36 -6.23 8.51
N ILE A 121 1.19 -6.34 7.20
CA ILE A 121 2.03 -7.18 6.34
C ILE A 121 2.68 -6.34 5.24
N THR A 122 3.87 -6.75 4.81
CA THR A 122 4.57 -6.12 3.70
C THR A 122 5.56 -7.09 3.07
N ARG A 123 6.11 -6.72 1.91
CA ARG A 123 7.21 -7.44 1.26
C ARG A 123 8.52 -6.75 1.62
N LEU A 124 9.64 -7.49 1.66
CA LEU A 124 10.95 -6.93 2.02
C LEU A 124 11.30 -5.63 1.25
N PRO A 125 11.11 -5.52 -0.08
CA PRO A 125 11.48 -4.31 -0.81
C PRO A 125 10.61 -3.08 -0.49
N GLN A 126 9.50 -3.28 0.22
CA GLN A 126 8.59 -2.20 0.63
C GLN A 126 8.85 -1.76 2.08
N VAL A 127 9.86 -2.32 2.76
CA VAL A 127 10.33 -1.80 4.06
C VAL A 127 11.42 -0.76 3.78
N PRO A 128 11.35 0.48 4.30
CA PRO A 128 10.34 1.03 5.21
C PRO A 128 9.19 1.80 4.53
N THR A 129 9.18 1.90 3.20
CA THR A 129 8.17 2.63 2.39
C THR A 129 6.72 2.35 2.84
N ARG A 130 6.38 1.10 3.14
CA ARG A 130 5.04 0.70 3.59
C ARG A 130 4.66 1.28 4.95
N TRP A 131 5.63 1.42 5.87
CA TRP A 131 5.41 2.01 7.18
C TRP A 131 5.21 3.53 7.06
N ILE A 132 5.99 4.16 6.18
CA ILE A 132 5.86 5.58 5.82
C ILE A 132 4.48 5.85 5.20
N ASP A 133 4.08 5.07 4.20
CA ASP A 133 2.78 5.18 3.52
C ASP A 133 1.59 5.04 4.48
N GLN A 134 1.80 4.40 5.64
CA GLN A 134 0.80 4.18 6.67
C GLN A 134 0.84 5.20 7.81
N GLY A 135 1.79 6.14 7.81
CA GLY A 135 2.00 7.11 8.88
C GLY A 135 2.44 6.46 10.20
N ALA A 136 3.29 5.45 10.15
CA ALA A 136 3.79 4.78 11.35
C ALA A 136 4.92 5.58 11.99
N VAL A 137 4.81 5.86 13.30
CA VAL A 137 5.87 6.48 14.10
C VAL A 137 6.78 5.44 14.76
N GLN A 138 6.30 4.21 14.90
CA GLN A 138 7.09 3.05 15.29
C GLN A 138 6.65 1.85 14.46
N ALA A 139 7.60 0.98 14.11
CA ALA A 139 7.32 -0.31 13.51
C ALA A 139 8.27 -1.38 14.07
N LEU A 140 7.75 -2.58 14.30
CA LEU A 140 8.50 -3.73 14.79
C LEU A 140 8.18 -4.95 13.91
N PRO A 141 9.13 -5.41 13.07
CA PRO A 141 9.03 -6.71 12.41
C PRO A 141 8.93 -7.84 13.45
N LEU A 142 7.95 -8.73 13.29
CA LEU A 142 7.75 -9.89 14.15
C LEU A 142 8.19 -11.19 13.48
N TYR A 143 7.70 -11.41 12.26
CA TYR A 143 7.93 -12.64 11.51
C TYR A 143 8.37 -12.33 10.09
N ARG A 144 9.30 -13.14 9.56
CA ARG A 144 9.57 -13.28 8.14
C ARG A 144 9.07 -14.66 7.71
N VAL A 145 8.20 -14.69 6.70
CA VAL A 145 7.62 -15.92 6.16
C VAL A 145 7.86 -16.02 4.67
N SER A 146 8.03 -17.24 4.16
CA SER A 146 8.40 -17.52 2.77
C SER A 146 7.27 -17.30 1.76
N GLU A 147 6.02 -17.17 2.22
CA GLU A 147 4.87 -16.98 1.34
C GLU A 147 3.81 -16.04 1.91
N ARG A 148 3.07 -15.43 0.98
CA ARG A 148 1.99 -14.47 1.24
C ARG A 148 0.88 -15.06 2.09
N LEU A 149 0.51 -16.33 1.86
CA LEU A 149 -0.56 -17.00 2.59
C LEU A 149 -0.27 -17.05 4.10
N LEU A 150 0.94 -17.51 4.48
CA LEU A 150 1.37 -17.54 5.88
C LEU A 150 1.31 -16.16 6.52
N SER A 151 1.70 -15.11 5.80
CA SER A 151 1.62 -13.73 6.33
C SER A 151 0.18 -13.32 6.63
N GLY A 152 -0.78 -13.71 5.79
CA GLY A 152 -2.21 -13.44 6.01
C GLY A 152 -2.79 -14.24 7.18
N LEU A 153 -2.44 -15.53 7.28
CA LEU A 153 -2.89 -16.38 8.39
C LEU A 153 -2.39 -15.85 9.74
N LEU A 154 -1.12 -15.44 9.80
CA LEU A 154 -0.54 -14.80 10.97
C LEU A 154 -1.20 -13.45 11.26
N GLU A 155 -1.41 -12.60 10.26
CA GLU A 155 -2.11 -11.31 10.42
C GLU A 155 -3.50 -11.50 11.03
N VAL A 156 -4.30 -12.42 10.49
CA VAL A 156 -5.64 -12.73 11.01
C VAL A 156 -5.59 -13.27 12.43
N ARG A 157 -4.60 -14.12 12.76
CA ARG A 157 -4.45 -14.67 14.11
C ARG A 157 -4.06 -13.59 15.12
N LEU A 158 -3.14 -12.70 14.78
CA LEU A 158 -2.66 -11.63 15.66
C LEU A 158 -3.71 -10.52 15.87
N LYS A 159 -4.50 -10.21 14.83
CA LYS A 159 -5.61 -9.23 14.92
C LYS A 159 -6.73 -9.64 15.89
N LYS A 160 -6.79 -10.91 16.31
CA LYS A 160 -7.73 -11.35 17.36
C LYS A 160 -7.28 -10.92 18.76
N GLU A 161 -5.98 -10.80 18.98
CA GLU A 161 -5.40 -10.42 20.28
C GLU A 161 -5.18 -8.90 20.37
N LEU A 162 -5.00 -8.23 19.23
CA LEU A 162 -4.70 -6.80 19.15
C LEU A 162 -5.90 -6.01 18.63
N SER A 163 -6.24 -4.90 19.28
CA SER A 163 -7.33 -4.02 18.85
C SER A 163 -6.95 -3.27 17.57
N ASP A 164 -7.17 -3.86 16.40
CA ASP A 164 -6.93 -3.23 15.10
C ASP A 164 -8.03 -2.20 14.77
N ARG A 165 -7.89 -0.98 15.32
CA ARG A 165 -8.74 0.17 14.98
C ARG A 165 -7.88 1.34 14.55
N THR A 166 -7.68 1.48 13.25
CA THR A 166 -7.07 2.70 12.68
C THR A 166 -8.12 3.82 12.67
N ASP A 167 -7.94 4.85 13.51
CA ASP A 167 -8.74 6.08 13.44
C ASP A 167 -7.96 7.12 12.62
N TRP A 168 -8.36 7.28 11.36
CA TRP A 168 -7.69 8.20 10.44
C TRP A 168 -7.72 9.65 10.93
N ARG A 169 -8.70 10.05 11.78
CA ARG A 169 -8.75 11.40 12.34
C ARG A 169 -7.62 11.66 13.31
N ARG A 170 -7.17 10.62 14.03
CA ARG A 170 -6.02 10.71 14.96
C ARG A 170 -4.71 10.89 14.21
N LEU A 171 -4.55 10.26 13.04
CA LEU A 171 -3.37 10.44 12.17
C LEU A 171 -3.15 11.91 11.78
N LEU A 172 -4.22 12.71 11.71
CA LEU A 172 -4.16 14.13 11.35
C LEU A 172 -4.00 15.07 12.55
N ARG A 173 -4.08 14.55 13.78
CA ARG A 173 -4.02 15.35 15.02
C ARG A 173 -2.63 15.39 15.65
N GLY A 174 -1.67 14.64 15.09
CA GLY A 174 -0.30 14.55 15.57
C GLY A 174 0.13 13.11 15.82
N ASP A 175 1.36 12.95 16.29
CA ASP A 175 1.95 11.64 16.54
C ASP A 175 1.27 10.95 17.74
N PRO A 176 0.99 9.63 17.65
CA PRO A 176 0.54 8.89 18.81
C PRO A 176 1.67 8.82 19.85
N PRO A 177 1.34 8.61 21.14
CA PRO A 177 2.36 8.33 22.13
C PRO A 177 3.14 7.08 21.73
N ARG A 178 4.44 7.07 22.03
CA ARG A 178 5.26 5.87 21.84
C ARG A 178 4.80 4.75 22.76
N ILE A 179 4.85 3.53 22.27
CA ILE A 179 4.43 2.31 22.96
C ILE A 179 5.59 1.32 22.97
N ASP A 180 5.68 0.51 24.02
CA ASP A 180 6.59 -0.64 24.09
C ASP A 180 6.03 -1.79 23.23
N LEU A 181 6.36 -1.78 21.93
CA LEU A 181 5.89 -2.80 20.99
C LEU A 181 6.35 -4.23 21.34
N PRO A 182 7.60 -4.46 21.82
CA PRO A 182 8.03 -5.78 22.29
C PRO A 182 7.26 -6.36 23.48
N ALA A 183 6.63 -5.52 24.30
CA ALA A 183 5.90 -5.94 25.49
C ALA A 183 4.40 -6.29 25.23
N LEU A 184 3.93 -6.15 23.99
CA LEU A 184 2.57 -6.48 23.56
C LEU A 184 2.44 -7.93 23.10
#